data_AF-A0A368KLE4-F1
#
_entry.id   AF-A0A368KLE4-F1
#
_cell.length_a   1.000
_cell.length_b   1.000
_cell.length_c   1.000
_cell.angle_alpha   90.00
_cell.angle_beta   90.00
_cell.angle_gamma   90.00
#
_symmetry.space_group_name_H-M   'P 1'
#
loop_
_entity.id
_entity.type
_entity.pdbx_description
1 polymer ?
#
loop_
_entity_poly.entity_id
_entity_poly.type
_entity_poly.pdbx_seq_one_letter_code
_entity_poly.pdbx_strand_id
1 'polypeptide(L)'
;MKAHGPARRLAMLKMLAWAAVTLLGAKVVVSIVLQYGDYFPPNFDSAFLIGREQSFRGIYPPAFYAHIIAGPFTLLLAAYLMFSGKRKTYHKLHRRLGKLQVLLVLVVIVPSGLIMAAWAFSGPIAGSGFALQSIATGITAALAARYAMIKKIAIHQIWATRCFVLLISPLIFRLISGTLIVTESESVEAYQVNAWLSWLVPLLVYEVWRYRQQRTRKSALVERNLMEATS
;
A
#
# COMPACT_ATOMS: atom_id res chain seq x y z
N MET A 1 29.71 33.70 -13.34
CA MET A 1 28.66 32.94 -12.63
C MET A 1 27.93 32.01 -13.60
N LYS A 2 28.14 30.69 -13.55
CA LYS A 2 27.44 29.75 -14.44
C LYS A 2 25.97 29.65 -14.01
N ALA A 3 25.05 30.16 -14.81
CA ALA A 3 23.62 30.00 -14.61
C ALA A 3 23.30 28.49 -14.50
N HIS A 4 22.99 28.02 -13.30
CA HIS A 4 22.53 26.66 -13.08
C HIS A 4 21.15 26.52 -13.74
N GLY A 5 21.13 25.96 -14.95
CA GLY A 5 19.92 25.86 -15.77
C GLY A 5 18.76 25.12 -15.10
N PRO A 6 17.51 25.35 -15.57
CA PRO A 6 16.29 24.77 -15.01
C PRO A 6 16.31 23.24 -14.92
N ALA A 7 17.03 22.58 -15.84
CA ALA A 7 17.22 21.12 -15.82
C ALA A 7 18.01 20.62 -14.58
N ARG A 8 19.05 21.34 -14.15
CA ARG A 8 19.86 20.98 -12.98
C ARG A 8 19.07 21.20 -11.68
N ARG A 9 18.28 22.28 -11.61
CA ARG A 9 17.35 22.53 -10.50
C ARG A 9 16.28 21.43 -10.41
N LEU A 10 15.67 21.06 -11.54
CA LEU A 10 14.67 19.98 -11.57
C LEU A 10 15.26 18.62 -11.18
N ALA A 11 16.48 18.29 -11.65
CA ALA A 11 17.17 17.06 -11.26
C ALA A 11 17.49 17.04 -9.75
N MET A 12 17.95 18.18 -9.20
CA MET A 12 18.21 18.33 -7.78
C MET A 12 16.94 18.21 -6.94
N LEU A 13 15.84 18.86 -7.34
CA LEU A 13 14.54 18.75 -6.66
C LEU A 13 14.02 17.31 -6.69
N LYS A 14 14.14 16.61 -7.82
CA LYS A 14 13.78 15.19 -7.92
C LYS A 14 14.64 14.32 -6.99
N MET A 15 15.94 14.56 -6.95
CA MET A 15 16.86 13.84 -6.05
C MET A 15 16.49 14.06 -4.59
N LEU A 16 16.25 15.31 -4.19
CA LEU A 16 15.83 15.65 -2.82
C LEU A 16 14.48 15.03 -2.46
N ALA A 17 13.50 15.06 -3.38
CA ALA A 17 12.21 14.42 -3.18
C ALA A 17 12.35 12.89 -3.01
N TRP A 18 13.16 12.24 -3.84
CA TRP A 18 13.43 10.81 -3.71
C TRP A 18 14.13 10.48 -2.39
N ALA A 19 15.16 11.25 -2.02
CA ALA A 19 15.85 11.09 -0.74
C ALA A 19 14.89 11.24 0.45
N ALA A 20 14.02 12.26 0.42
CA ALA A 20 13.01 12.48 1.46
C ALA A 20 12.03 11.30 1.56
N VAL A 21 11.50 10.80 0.43
CA VAL A 21 10.61 9.64 0.40
C VAL A 21 11.30 8.39 0.94
N THR A 22 12.55 8.15 0.56
CA THR A 22 13.33 7.00 1.03
C THR A 22 13.61 7.10 2.52
N LEU A 23 14.06 8.25 3.02
CA LEU A 23 14.32 8.47 4.45
C LEU A 23 13.05 8.35 5.28
N LEU A 24 11.94 8.91 4.80
CA LEU A 24 10.65 8.85 5.48
C LEU A 24 10.10 7.42 5.52
N GLY A 25 10.21 6.68 4.41
CA GLY A 25 9.87 5.26 4.36
C GLY A 25 10.74 4.42 5.29
N ALA A 26 12.06 4.66 5.31
CA ALA A 26 12.98 3.99 6.22
C ALA A 26 12.65 4.28 7.68
N LYS A 27 12.35 5.54 8.03
CA LYS A 27 11.90 5.93 9.37
C LYS A 27 10.66 5.14 9.80
N VAL A 28 9.65 5.03 8.93
CA VAL A 28 8.44 4.26 9.24
C VAL A 28 8.75 2.79 9.47
N VAL A 29 9.58 2.18 8.62
CA VAL A 29 9.96 0.77 8.78
C VAL A 29 10.73 0.56 10.07
N VAL A 30 11.72 1.41 10.38
CA VAL A 30 12.48 1.35 11.63
C VAL A 30 11.55 1.52 12.83
N SER A 31 10.65 2.51 12.79
CA SER A 31 9.65 2.71 13.86
C SER A 31 8.73 1.50 14.04
N ILE A 32 8.32 0.85 12.95
CA ILE A 32 7.54 -0.40 13.02
C ILE A 32 8.36 -1.48 13.71
N VAL A 33 9.61 -1.71 13.29
CA VAL A 33 10.47 -2.76 13.85
C VAL A 33 10.77 -2.54 15.32
N LEU A 34 11.06 -1.29 15.74
CA LEU A 34 11.33 -0.98 17.14
C LEU A 34 10.13 -1.27 18.05
N GLN A 35 8.90 -1.09 17.55
CA GLN A 35 7.68 -1.41 18.30
C GLN A 35 7.44 -2.92 18.48
N TYR A 36 8.17 -3.81 17.80
CA TYR A 36 7.96 -5.27 18.00
C TYR A 36 8.35 -5.70 19.41
N GLY A 37 9.31 -5.03 20.05
CA GLY A 37 9.66 -5.32 21.45
C GLY A 37 8.47 -5.13 22.39
N ASP A 38 7.61 -4.15 22.11
CA ASP A 38 6.40 -3.85 22.89
C ASP A 38 5.25 -4.83 22.62
N TYR A 39 5.38 -5.72 21.64
CA TYR A 39 4.34 -6.70 21.32
C TYR A 39 4.61 -8.07 21.93
N PHE A 40 5.82 -8.34 22.45
CA PHE A 40 6.23 -9.64 22.98
C PHE A 40 7.00 -9.51 24.31
N PRO A 41 6.34 -9.53 25.49
CA PRO A 41 4.88 -9.59 25.73
C PRO A 41 4.16 -8.26 25.41
N PRO A 42 2.83 -8.27 25.23
CA PRO A 42 2.08 -7.06 24.89
C PRO A 42 2.18 -6.02 26.01
N ASN A 43 2.81 -4.89 25.69
CA ASN A 43 2.95 -3.72 26.53
C ASN A 43 1.80 -2.74 26.25
N PHE A 44 0.79 -2.73 27.12
CA PHE A 44 -0.39 -1.86 26.99
C PHE A 44 -0.11 -0.38 27.29
N ASP A 45 1.10 -0.03 27.72
CA ASP A 45 1.55 1.37 27.85
C ASP A 45 2.20 1.89 26.54
N SER A 46 2.34 1.04 25.53
CA SER A 46 2.89 1.43 24.23
C SER A 46 1.88 2.23 23.40
N ALA A 47 2.40 3.14 22.56
CA ALA A 47 1.59 4.05 21.75
C ALA A 47 0.52 3.37 20.87
N PHE A 48 0.71 2.11 20.47
CA PHE A 48 -0.26 1.37 19.67
C PHE A 48 -1.27 0.56 20.51
N LEU A 49 -0.81 -0.04 21.62
CA LEU A 49 -1.63 -0.94 22.44
C LEU A 49 -2.37 -0.22 23.58
N ILE A 50 -2.07 1.04 23.84
CA ILE A 50 -2.78 1.84 24.84
C ILE A 50 -4.30 1.81 24.62
N GLY A 51 -5.03 1.48 25.69
CA GLY A 51 -6.48 1.32 25.65
C GLY A 51 -7.00 0.05 24.94
N ARG A 52 -6.13 -0.87 24.51
CA ARG A 52 -6.53 -2.11 23.80
C ARG A 52 -6.54 -3.38 24.63
N GLU A 53 -6.30 -3.31 25.93
CA GLU A 53 -6.23 -4.47 26.82
C GLU A 53 -7.50 -5.34 26.75
N GLN A 54 -8.68 -4.71 26.74
CA GLN A 54 -9.96 -5.42 26.62
C GLN A 54 -10.11 -6.16 25.29
N SER A 55 -9.50 -5.63 24.21
CA SER A 55 -9.52 -6.26 22.89
C SER A 55 -8.54 -7.43 22.82
N PHE A 56 -7.54 -7.52 23.71
CA PHE A 56 -6.50 -8.54 23.68
C PHE A 56 -6.94 -9.87 24.32
N ARG A 57 -8.16 -10.33 24.00
CA ARG A 57 -8.74 -11.60 24.43
C ARG A 57 -9.39 -12.32 23.23
N GLY A 58 -9.59 -13.63 23.36
CA GLY A 58 -10.25 -14.44 22.31
C GLY A 58 -9.48 -14.47 20.99
N ILE A 59 -10.15 -14.14 19.88
CA ILE A 59 -9.60 -14.27 18.52
C ILE A 59 -8.69 -13.12 18.08
N TYR A 60 -8.70 -12.00 18.80
CA TYR A 60 -7.95 -10.80 18.38
C TYR A 60 -6.43 -10.96 18.52
N PRO A 61 -5.85 -11.46 19.64
CA PRO A 61 -4.40 -11.64 19.74
C PRO A 61 -3.77 -12.49 18.62
N PRO A 62 -4.27 -13.70 18.31
CA PRO A 62 -3.68 -14.48 17.21
C PRO A 62 -3.84 -13.79 15.86
N ALA A 63 -4.95 -13.09 15.60
CA ALA A 63 -5.13 -12.30 14.40
C ALA A 63 -4.13 -11.13 14.33
N PHE A 64 -3.96 -10.39 15.43
CA PHE A 64 -3.01 -9.29 15.55
C PHE A 64 -1.58 -9.76 15.25
N TYR A 65 -1.11 -10.82 15.91
CA TYR A 65 0.23 -11.35 15.68
C TYR A 65 0.41 -11.86 14.24
N ALA A 66 -0.56 -12.59 13.71
CA ALA A 66 -0.52 -13.03 12.32
C ALA A 66 -0.42 -11.84 11.34
N HIS A 67 -1.17 -10.77 11.60
CA HIS A 67 -1.19 -9.57 10.76
C HIS A 67 0.13 -8.82 10.80
N ILE A 68 0.63 -8.50 12.01
CA ILE A 68 1.87 -7.72 12.15
C ILE A 68 3.07 -8.51 11.65
N ILE A 69 3.11 -9.84 11.82
CA ILE A 69 4.21 -10.64 11.31
C ILE A 69 4.13 -10.72 9.78
N ALA A 70 2.99 -11.11 9.21
CA ALA A 70 2.87 -11.33 7.76
C ALA A 70 2.85 -10.04 6.93
N GLY A 71 2.41 -8.92 7.50
CA GLY A 71 2.23 -7.64 6.81
C GLY A 71 3.50 -7.14 6.11
N PRO A 72 4.62 -6.94 6.82
CA PRO A 72 5.89 -6.51 6.23
C PRO A 72 6.38 -7.45 5.14
N PHE A 73 6.35 -8.77 5.36
CA PHE A 73 6.75 -9.75 4.34
C PHE A 73 5.88 -9.65 3.08
N THR A 74 4.57 -9.50 3.24
CA THR A 74 3.63 -9.38 2.12
C THR A 74 3.90 -8.11 1.31
N LEU A 75 4.19 -7.00 1.98
CA LEU A 75 4.55 -5.74 1.33
C LEU A 75 5.89 -5.82 0.58
N LEU A 76 6.92 -6.40 1.20
CA LEU A 76 8.23 -6.61 0.57
C LEU A 76 8.13 -7.50 -0.67
N LEU A 77 7.34 -8.58 -0.60
CA LEU A 77 7.03 -9.41 -1.75
C LEU A 77 6.33 -8.59 -2.85
N ALA A 78 5.34 -7.78 -2.51
CA ALA A 78 4.63 -6.94 -3.48
C ALA A 78 5.57 -5.93 -4.17
N ALA A 79 6.46 -5.28 -3.41
CA ALA A 79 7.48 -4.38 -3.95
C ALA A 79 8.44 -5.12 -4.91
N TYR A 80 8.92 -6.30 -4.52
CA TYR A 80 9.74 -7.14 -5.40
C TYR A 80 9.00 -7.57 -6.67
N LEU A 81 7.71 -7.88 -6.59
CA LEU A 81 6.89 -8.27 -7.73
C LEU A 81 6.72 -7.13 -8.74
N MET A 82 6.59 -5.87 -8.27
CA MET A 82 6.56 -4.69 -9.14
C MET A 82 7.84 -4.49 -9.94
N PHE A 83 8.99 -4.84 -9.37
CA PHE A 83 10.29 -4.75 -10.05
C PHE A 83 10.55 -5.95 -10.98
N SER A 84 10.34 -7.17 -10.48
CA SER A 84 10.67 -8.41 -11.19
C SER A 84 9.81 -8.63 -12.44
N GLY A 85 8.59 -8.09 -12.49
CA GLY A 85 7.69 -8.21 -13.65
C GLY A 85 8.22 -7.58 -14.94
N LYS A 86 9.26 -6.73 -14.87
CA LYS A 86 9.87 -6.07 -16.04
C LYS A 86 11.04 -6.85 -16.65
N ARG A 87 11.57 -7.87 -15.96
CA ARG A 87 12.81 -8.56 -16.33
C ARG A 87 12.54 -10.04 -16.62
N LYS A 88 12.80 -10.46 -17.86
CA LYS A 88 12.61 -11.85 -18.31
C LYS A 88 13.34 -12.88 -17.42
N THR A 89 14.52 -12.53 -16.93
CA THR A 89 15.35 -13.38 -16.05
C THR A 89 14.64 -13.77 -14.75
N TYR A 90 13.73 -12.93 -14.23
CA TYR A 90 13.06 -13.18 -12.95
C TYR A 90 11.66 -13.78 -13.07
N HIS A 91 11.18 -14.11 -14.28
CA HIS A 91 9.79 -14.58 -14.47
C HIS A 91 9.45 -15.85 -13.67
N LYS A 92 10.36 -16.83 -13.57
CA LYS A 92 10.13 -18.05 -12.77
C LYS A 92 9.94 -17.70 -11.28
N LEU A 93 10.82 -16.84 -10.75
CA LEU A 93 10.77 -16.40 -9.37
C LEU A 93 9.55 -15.51 -9.09
N HIS A 94 9.22 -14.59 -10.01
CA HIS A 94 8.02 -13.76 -9.97
C HIS A 94 6.75 -14.62 -9.82
N ARG A 95 6.63 -15.71 -10.58
CA ARG A 95 5.47 -16.62 -10.49
C ARG A 95 5.38 -17.33 -9.14
N ARG A 96 6.51 -17.78 -8.57
CA ARG A 96 6.54 -18.45 -7.26
C ARG A 96 6.18 -17.48 -6.14
N LEU A 97 6.84 -16.32 -6.10
CA LEU A 97 6.59 -15.30 -5.10
C LEU A 97 5.21 -14.66 -5.25
N GLY A 98 4.67 -14.55 -6.46
CA GLY A 98 3.31 -14.08 -6.70
C GLY A 98 2.26 -15.02 -6.10
N LYS A 99 2.45 -16.34 -6.21
CA LYS A 99 1.56 -17.32 -5.56
C LYS A 99 1.64 -17.21 -4.04
N LEU A 100 2.86 -17.12 -3.49
CA LEU A 100 3.07 -16.97 -2.05
C LEU A 100 2.42 -15.67 -1.53
N GLN A 101 2.61 -14.56 -2.23
CA GLN A 101 2.05 -13.27 -1.85
C GLN A 101 0.51 -13.30 -1.86
N VAL A 102 -0.10 -13.88 -2.89
CA VAL A 102 -1.57 -14.03 -2.97
C VAL A 102 -2.09 -14.92 -1.85
N LEU A 103 -1.39 -16.01 -1.54
CA LEU A 103 -1.74 -16.90 -0.42
C LEU A 103 -1.70 -16.14 0.91
N LEU A 104 -0.61 -15.42 1.19
CA LEU A 104 -0.46 -14.61 2.39
C LEU A 104 -1.57 -13.55 2.49
N VAL A 105 -1.89 -12.86 1.38
CA VAL A 105 -2.97 -11.87 1.37
C VAL A 105 -4.30 -12.52 1.73
N LEU A 106 -4.69 -13.58 1.03
CA LEU A 106 -6.04 -14.15 1.15
C LEU A 106 -6.24 -14.96 2.43
N VAL A 107 -5.20 -15.63 2.93
CA VAL A 107 -5.30 -16.53 4.09
C VAL A 107 -4.90 -15.85 5.39
N VAL A 108 -3.98 -14.88 5.34
CA VAL A 108 -3.45 -14.23 6.54
C VAL A 108 -3.91 -12.78 6.64
N ILE A 109 -3.53 -11.92 5.69
CA ILE A 109 -3.73 -10.46 5.81
C ILE A 109 -5.19 -10.08 5.83
N VAL A 110 -6.01 -10.61 4.91
CA VAL A 110 -7.42 -10.26 4.81
C VAL A 110 -8.22 -10.75 6.03
N PRO A 111 -8.15 -12.03 6.43
CA PRO A 111 -8.89 -12.50 7.61
C PRO A 111 -8.46 -11.80 8.89
N SER A 112 -7.14 -11.69 9.14
CA SER A 112 -6.63 -11.01 10.33
C SER A 112 -6.98 -9.51 10.36
N GLY A 113 -6.91 -8.84 9.19
CA GLY A 113 -7.27 -7.43 9.08
C GLY A 113 -8.76 -7.18 9.30
N LEU A 114 -9.63 -8.08 8.85
CA LEU A 114 -11.07 -8.02 9.13
C LEU A 114 -11.38 -8.22 10.61
N ILE A 115 -10.73 -9.18 11.27
CA ILE A 115 -10.85 -9.38 12.72
C ILE A 115 -10.40 -8.10 13.42
N MET A 116 -9.20 -7.59 13.13
CA MET A 116 -8.69 -6.36 13.76
C MET A 116 -9.58 -5.14 13.54
N ALA A 117 -10.25 -5.04 12.38
CA ALA A 117 -11.16 -3.94 12.07
C ALA A 117 -12.39 -3.89 12.97
N ALA A 118 -12.86 -5.03 13.49
CA ALA A 118 -13.98 -5.08 14.43
C ALA A 118 -13.65 -4.45 15.79
N TRP A 119 -12.37 -4.41 16.18
CA TRP A 119 -11.86 -3.75 17.39
C TRP A 119 -10.98 -2.53 17.04
N ALA A 120 -11.36 -1.78 16.00
CA ALA A 120 -10.64 -0.57 15.63
C ALA A 120 -10.69 0.47 16.76
N PHE A 121 -9.56 1.14 16.99
CA PHE A 121 -9.34 2.05 18.11
C PHE A 121 -10.37 3.19 18.22
N SER A 122 -10.67 3.88 17.13
CA SER A 122 -11.64 5.00 17.11
C SER A 122 -13.06 4.57 16.74
N GLY A 123 -13.39 3.30 16.98
CA GLY A 123 -14.74 2.76 16.82
C GLY A 123 -15.13 2.40 15.38
N PRO A 124 -16.44 2.22 15.12
CA PRO A 124 -16.94 1.60 13.90
C PRO A 124 -16.61 2.34 12.61
N ILE A 125 -16.49 3.67 12.63
CA ILE A 125 -16.19 4.47 11.43
C ILE A 125 -14.81 4.11 10.86
N ALA A 126 -13.79 4.02 11.71
CA ALA A 126 -12.47 3.57 11.28
C ALA A 126 -12.45 2.07 10.99
N GLY A 127 -13.19 1.27 11.78
CA GLY A 127 -13.36 -0.16 11.56
C GLY A 127 -13.89 -0.47 10.16
N SER A 128 -14.94 0.22 9.71
CA SER A 128 -15.47 0.07 8.35
C SER A 128 -14.44 0.45 7.28
N GLY A 129 -13.67 1.53 7.49
CA GLY A 129 -12.60 1.92 6.57
C GLY A 129 -11.54 0.84 6.40
N PHE A 130 -11.06 0.25 7.50
CA PHE A 130 -10.09 -0.84 7.46
C PHE A 130 -10.68 -2.15 6.93
N ALA A 131 -11.93 -2.46 7.25
CA ALA A 131 -12.60 -3.65 6.72
C ALA A 131 -12.76 -3.58 5.19
N LEU A 132 -13.17 -2.43 4.66
CA LEU A 132 -13.27 -2.21 3.21
C LEU A 132 -11.89 -2.24 2.54
N GLN A 133 -10.86 -1.67 3.17
CA GLN A 133 -9.48 -1.77 2.68
C GLN A 133 -9.04 -3.23 2.60
N SER A 134 -9.32 -4.05 3.63
CA SER A 134 -9.01 -5.49 3.66
C SER A 134 -9.72 -6.23 2.52
N ILE A 135 -11.03 -6.00 2.34
CA ILE A 135 -11.81 -6.64 1.26
C ILE A 135 -11.28 -6.23 -0.12
N ALA A 136 -11.03 -4.94 -0.34
CA ALA A 136 -10.47 -4.43 -1.58
C ALA A 136 -9.09 -5.05 -1.87
N THR A 137 -8.26 -5.24 -0.84
CA THR A 137 -6.94 -5.89 -0.97
C THR A 137 -7.09 -7.35 -1.42
N GLY A 138 -8.03 -8.08 -0.83
CA GLY A 138 -8.34 -9.45 -1.24
C GLY A 138 -8.84 -9.55 -2.68
N ILE A 139 -9.81 -8.71 -3.06
CA ILE A 139 -10.37 -8.66 -4.41
C ILE A 139 -9.28 -8.36 -5.44
N THR A 140 -8.45 -7.34 -5.19
CA THR A 140 -7.39 -6.93 -6.12
C THR A 140 -6.33 -8.01 -6.26
N ALA A 141 -5.94 -8.70 -5.17
CA ALA A 141 -5.02 -9.84 -5.22
C ALA A 141 -5.59 -11.02 -6.01
N ALA A 142 -6.85 -11.39 -5.75
CA ALA A 142 -7.53 -12.48 -6.45
C ALA A 142 -7.65 -12.21 -7.95
N LEU A 143 -8.02 -10.98 -8.33
CA LEU A 143 -8.10 -10.57 -9.74
C LEU A 143 -6.73 -10.52 -10.40
N ALA A 144 -5.70 -10.00 -9.71
CA ALA A 144 -4.33 -10.04 -10.21
C ALA A 144 -3.90 -11.48 -10.51
N ALA A 145 -4.16 -12.42 -9.59
CA ALA A 145 -3.87 -13.84 -9.79
C ALA A 145 -4.67 -14.44 -10.97
N ARG A 146 -5.98 -14.18 -11.04
CA ARG A 146 -6.87 -14.66 -12.11
C ARG A 146 -6.36 -14.23 -13.48
N TYR A 147 -6.07 -12.95 -13.68
CA TYR A 147 -5.61 -12.44 -14.96
C TYR A 147 -4.19 -12.91 -15.33
N ALA A 148 -3.34 -13.21 -14.34
CA ALA A 148 -2.07 -13.87 -14.59
C ALA A 148 -2.25 -15.30 -15.12
N MET A 149 -3.19 -16.07 -14.55
CA MET A 149 -3.45 -17.46 -14.97
C MET A 149 -3.98 -17.55 -16.39
N ILE A 150 -4.90 -16.65 -16.78
CA ILE A 150 -5.42 -16.58 -18.16
C ILE A 150 -4.52 -15.79 -19.12
N LYS A 151 -3.27 -15.51 -18.73
CA LYS A 151 -2.23 -14.83 -19.53
C LYS A 151 -2.62 -13.43 -20.05
N LYS A 152 -3.60 -12.77 -19.42
CA LYS A 152 -3.98 -11.37 -19.72
C LYS A 152 -3.09 -10.40 -18.94
N ILE A 153 -1.81 -10.34 -19.33
CA ILE A 153 -0.76 -9.65 -18.56
C ILE A 153 -1.02 -8.16 -18.35
N ALA A 154 -1.55 -7.45 -19.37
CA ALA A 154 -1.89 -6.04 -19.23
C ALA A 154 -2.93 -5.79 -18.12
N ILE A 155 -3.93 -6.66 -18.00
CA ILE A 155 -4.98 -6.57 -16.98
C ILE A 155 -4.43 -7.02 -15.62
N HIS A 156 -3.60 -8.07 -15.59
CA HIS A 156 -2.89 -8.49 -14.39
C HIS A 156 -2.09 -7.33 -13.77
N GLN A 157 -1.31 -6.61 -14.56
CA GLN A 157 -0.51 -5.48 -14.08
C GLN A 157 -1.39 -4.41 -13.41
N ILE A 158 -2.54 -4.10 -14.00
CA ILE A 158 -3.48 -3.12 -13.43
C ILE A 158 -3.95 -3.55 -12.04
N TRP A 159 -4.39 -4.80 -11.88
CA TRP A 159 -4.86 -5.32 -10.58
C TRP A 159 -3.73 -5.52 -9.58
N ALA A 160 -2.54 -5.91 -10.05
CA ALA A 160 -1.35 -6.04 -9.21
C ALA A 160 -0.91 -4.68 -8.66
N THR A 161 -0.97 -3.61 -9.46
CA THR A 161 -0.66 -2.25 -8.98
C THR A 161 -1.71 -1.75 -7.98
N ARG A 162 -3.00 -2.03 -8.18
CA ARG A 162 -4.04 -1.71 -7.17
C ARG A 162 -3.77 -2.40 -5.84
N CYS A 163 -3.48 -3.69 -5.89
CA CYS A 163 -3.13 -4.48 -4.71
C CYS A 163 -1.89 -3.89 -4.01
N PHE A 164 -0.86 -3.51 -4.77
CA PHE A 164 0.32 -2.84 -4.21
C PHE A 164 -0.01 -1.50 -3.53
N VAL A 165 -0.86 -0.66 -4.14
CA VAL A 165 -1.30 0.62 -3.55
C VAL A 165 -2.07 0.39 -2.24
N LEU A 166 -2.91 -0.64 -2.17
CA LEU A 166 -3.61 -0.99 -0.92
C LEU A 166 -2.66 -1.54 0.15
N LEU A 167 -1.66 -2.35 -0.24
CA LEU A 167 -0.67 -2.90 0.69
C LEU A 167 0.29 -1.84 1.26
N ILE A 168 0.55 -0.74 0.56
CA ILE A 168 1.36 0.37 1.08
C ILE A 168 0.54 1.35 1.93
N SER A 169 -0.79 1.31 1.87
CA SER A 169 -1.68 2.24 2.57
C SER A 169 -1.47 2.27 4.11
N PRO A 170 -1.18 1.15 4.80
CA PRO A 170 -0.83 1.18 6.23
C PRO A 170 0.44 1.96 6.58
N LEU A 171 1.35 2.17 5.62
CA LEU A 171 2.52 3.03 5.82
C LEU A 171 2.10 4.49 5.70
N ILE A 172 1.24 4.82 4.74
CA ILE A 172 0.66 6.16 4.58
C ILE A 172 -0.14 6.55 5.81
N PHE A 173 -0.95 5.63 6.33
CA PHE A 173 -1.68 5.81 7.59
C PHE A 173 -0.73 6.19 8.74
N ARG A 174 0.37 5.44 8.92
CA ARG A 174 1.39 5.72 9.96
C ARG A 174 2.09 7.06 9.76
N LEU A 175 2.35 7.45 8.51
CA LEU A 175 2.95 8.75 8.21
C LEU A 175 2.02 9.90 8.63
N ILE A 176 0.76 9.84 8.22
CA ILE A 176 -0.24 10.85 8.57
C ILE A 176 -0.43 10.88 10.09
N SER A 177 -0.62 9.72 10.73
CA SER A 177 -0.77 9.66 12.20
C SER A 177 0.46 10.18 12.94
N GLY A 178 1.67 9.83 12.48
CA GLY A 178 2.90 10.33 13.08
C GLY A 178 3.08 11.83 12.91
N THR A 179 2.62 12.41 11.79
CA THR A 179 2.59 13.87 11.61
C THR A 179 1.60 14.52 12.56
N LEU A 180 0.38 13.98 12.68
CA LEU A 180 -0.65 14.52 13.58
C LEU A 180 -0.19 14.55 15.03
N ILE A 181 0.48 13.48 15.51
CA ILE A 181 1.07 13.42 16.85
C ILE A 181 2.13 14.51 17.06
N VAL A 182 3.02 14.72 16.08
CA VAL A 182 4.08 15.73 16.19
C VAL A 182 3.53 17.16 16.15
N THR A 183 2.39 17.36 15.51
CA THR A 183 1.71 18.67 15.44
C THR A 183 0.65 18.86 16.51
N GLU A 184 0.55 17.95 17.49
CA GLU A 184 -0.45 17.98 18.57
C GLU A 184 -1.89 18.14 18.02
N SER A 185 -2.15 17.53 16.87
CA SER A 185 -3.41 17.59 16.13
C SER A 185 -4.09 16.23 16.04
N GLU A 186 -3.63 15.26 16.82
CA GLU A 186 -4.24 13.95 16.92
C GLU A 186 -5.59 14.02 17.62
N SER A 187 -6.60 13.41 17.01
CA SER A 187 -7.94 13.26 17.57
C SER A 187 -8.58 11.97 17.07
N VAL A 188 -9.70 11.59 17.69
CA VAL A 188 -10.52 10.45 17.26
C VAL A 188 -11.01 10.65 15.82
N GLU A 189 -11.44 11.85 15.49
CA GLU A 189 -11.90 12.25 14.15
C GLU A 189 -10.75 12.20 13.15
N ALA A 190 -9.57 12.71 13.51
CA ALA A 190 -8.39 12.66 12.65
C ALA A 190 -7.98 11.21 12.33
N TYR A 191 -8.04 10.31 13.32
CA TYR A 191 -7.82 8.88 13.10
C TYR A 191 -8.87 8.28 12.16
N GLN A 192 -10.16 8.57 12.39
CA GLN A 192 -11.26 8.09 11.54
C GLN A 192 -11.07 8.54 10.10
N VAL A 193 -10.81 9.82 9.87
CA VAL A 193 -10.57 10.38 8.53
C VAL A 193 -9.35 9.72 7.88
N ASN A 194 -8.24 9.57 8.62
CA ASN A 194 -7.02 8.94 8.11
C ASN A 194 -7.26 7.46 7.73
N ALA A 195 -8.11 6.73 8.46
CA ALA A 195 -8.46 5.34 8.14
C ALA A 195 -9.10 5.17 6.75
N TRP A 196 -9.69 6.24 6.20
CA TRP A 196 -10.22 6.27 4.84
C TRP A 196 -9.25 6.88 3.83
N LEU A 197 -8.69 8.05 4.14
CA LEU A 197 -7.85 8.79 3.21
C LEU A 197 -6.55 8.05 2.86
N SER A 198 -5.98 7.32 3.83
CA SER A 198 -4.71 6.61 3.65
C SER A 198 -4.69 5.60 2.50
N TRP A 199 -5.85 5.09 2.07
CA TRP A 199 -5.96 4.16 0.94
C TRP A 199 -6.83 4.66 -0.20
N LEU A 200 -7.90 5.43 0.08
CA LEU A 200 -8.75 5.99 -0.97
C LEU A 200 -8.01 7.02 -1.83
N VAL A 201 -7.26 7.94 -1.21
CA VAL A 201 -6.54 8.99 -1.95
C VAL A 201 -5.46 8.38 -2.85
N PRO A 202 -4.56 7.50 -2.38
CA PRO A 202 -3.57 6.86 -3.25
C PRO A 202 -4.20 6.04 -4.38
N LEU A 203 -5.30 5.32 -4.10
CA LEU A 203 -5.99 4.53 -5.11
C LEU A 203 -6.65 5.43 -6.17
N LEU A 204 -7.30 6.52 -5.75
CA LEU A 204 -7.89 7.51 -6.65
C LEU A 204 -6.82 8.17 -7.53
N VAL A 205 -5.70 8.58 -6.94
CA VAL A 205 -4.56 9.14 -7.68
C VAL A 205 -4.07 8.16 -8.75
N TYR A 206 -3.95 6.87 -8.40
CA TYR A 206 -3.56 5.83 -9.36
C TYR A 206 -4.59 5.67 -10.50
N GLU A 207 -5.90 5.62 -10.20
CA GLU A 207 -6.93 5.46 -11.24
C GLU A 207 -7.02 6.70 -12.16
N VAL A 208 -6.93 7.91 -11.61
CA VAL A 208 -6.92 9.15 -12.39
C VAL A 208 -5.70 9.20 -13.30
N TRP A 209 -4.51 8.88 -12.77
CA TRP A 209 -3.29 8.80 -13.57
C TRP A 209 -3.41 7.78 -14.70
N ARG A 210 -3.88 6.57 -14.38
CA ARG A 210 -4.10 5.49 -15.35
C ARG A 210 -5.08 5.89 -16.45
N TYR A 211 -6.21 6.51 -16.08
CA TYR A 211 -7.24 6.95 -17.02
C TYR A 211 -6.69 7.99 -18.01
N ARG A 212 -5.93 8.98 -17.51
CA ARG A 212 -5.26 9.99 -18.35
C ARG A 212 -4.30 9.34 -19.36
N GLN A 213 -3.48 8.39 -18.91
CA GLN A 213 -2.52 7.70 -19.79
C GLN A 213 -3.21 6.88 -20.89
N GLN A 214 -4.34 6.25 -20.59
CA GLN A 214 -5.12 5.52 -21.60
C GLN A 214 -5.73 6.45 -22.65
N ARG A 215 -6.22 7.62 -22.23
CA ARG A 215 -6.79 8.62 -23.14
C ARG A 215 -5.73 9.18 -24.10
N THR A 216 -4.57 9.59 -23.57
CA THR A 216 -3.46 10.11 -24.40
C THR A 216 -2.99 9.09 -25.43
N ARG A 217 -2.85 7.81 -25.04
CA ARG A 217 -2.45 6.74 -25.98
C ARG A 217 -3.48 6.50 -27.08
N LYS A 218 -4.77 6.53 -26.75
CA LYS A 218 -5.84 6.39 -27.75
C LYS A 218 -5.84 7.56 -28.73
N SER A 219 -5.73 8.80 -28.24
CA SER A 219 -5.67 9.99 -29.09
C SER A 219 -4.47 9.94 -30.06
N ALA A 220 -3.28 9.60 -29.57
CA ALA A 220 -2.08 9.48 -30.42
C ALA A 220 -2.20 8.39 -31.50
N LEU A 221 -2.90 7.28 -31.20
CA LEU A 221 -3.15 6.22 -32.19
C LEU A 221 -4.12 6.68 -33.29
N VAL A 222 -5.17 7.41 -32.92
CA VAL A 222 -6.14 7.97 -33.90
C VAL A 222 -5.45 8.97 -34.81
N GLU A 223 -4.65 9.88 -34.25
CA GLU A 223 -3.91 10.89 -35.01
C GLU A 223 -2.92 10.25 -36.00
N ARG A 224 -2.19 9.21 -35.56
CA ARG A 224 -1.29 8.44 -36.43
C ARG A 224 -2.03 7.78 -37.60
N ASN A 225 -3.16 7.12 -37.32
CA ASN A 225 -3.94 6.46 -38.37
C ASN A 225 -4.52 7.45 -39.38
N LEU A 226 -4.87 8.67 -38.95
CA LEU A 226 -5.32 9.74 -39.85
C LEU A 226 -4.17 10.22 -40.76
N MET A 227 -2.97 10.43 -40.22
CA MET A 227 -1.80 10.81 -41.03
C MET A 227 -1.45 9.75 -42.09
N GLU A 228 -1.46 8.47 -41.70
CA GLU A 228 -1.21 7.33 -42.61
C GLU A 228 -2.31 7.17 -43.69
N ALA A 229 -3.55 7.61 -43.43
CA ALA A 229 -4.64 7.57 -44.41
C ALA A 229 -4.62 8.73 -45.42
N THR A 230 -3.89 9.81 -45.11
CA THR A 230 -3.78 11.02 -45.96
C THR A 230 -2.48 11.10 -46.77
N SER A 231 -1.57 10.13 -46.61
CA SER A 231 -0.30 9.99 -47.34
C SER A 231 -0.40 8.95 -48.44
#